data_AF-A0A7Y2TZX1-F1
#
_entry.id   AF-A0A7Y2TZX1-F1
#
_cell.length_a   1.000
_cell.length_b   1.000
_cell.length_c   1.000
_cell.angle_alpha   90.00
_cell.angle_beta   90.00
_cell.angle_gamma   90.00
#
_symmetry.space_group_name_H-M   'P 1'
#
loop_
_entity.id
_entity.type
_entity.pdbx_description
1 polymer ?
#
loop_
_entity_poly.entity_id
_entity_poly.type
_entity_poly.pdbx_seq_one_letter_code
_entity_poly.pdbx_strand_id
1 'polypeptide(L)'
;MRHIISLLVSNEAGALARVSALFSTRGYNIESLNVAPTQNPDISRLTLVTRGSNTVIEQINQQLLKLVDVVGTADMTMDDHIERELLLLKACVTSDQIDGIREAVDDFGARVLDDRPEAFTVELTGISEYVGEFIKRVESGCKLISVVRSGAMAVSRGEALLGGL
;
A
#
# COMPACT_ATOMS: atom_id res chain seq x y z
N MET A 1 -1.89 -11.82 12.68
CA MET A 1 -2.28 -10.39 12.70
C MET A 1 -1.67 -9.70 11.48
N ARG A 2 -2.26 -8.60 10.99
CA ARG A 2 -1.69 -7.78 9.90
C ARG A 2 -0.65 -6.84 10.51
N HIS A 3 0.53 -6.74 9.90
CA HIS A 3 1.60 -5.85 10.34
C HIS A 3 2.07 -4.95 9.21
N ILE A 4 2.41 -3.70 9.53
CA ILE A 4 2.98 -2.70 8.63
C ILE A 4 4.40 -2.38 9.09
N ILE A 5 5.38 -2.80 8.30
CA ILE A 5 6.80 -2.60 8.58
C ILE A 5 7.29 -1.49 7.67
N SER A 6 7.76 -0.39 8.27
CA SER A 6 8.46 0.67 7.56
C SER A 6 9.96 0.44 7.63
N LEU A 7 10.63 0.59 6.49
CA LEU A 7 12.06 0.39 6.33
C LEU A 7 12.69 1.62 5.68
N LEU A 8 13.85 2.02 6.17
CA LEU A 8 14.77 2.90 5.44
C LEU A 8 15.86 2.04 4.83
N VAL A 9 16.03 2.12 3.51
CA VAL A 9 16.99 1.33 2.75
C VAL A 9 17.85 2.22 1.86
N SER A 10 19.11 1.85 1.65
CA SER A 10 19.95 2.50 0.65
C SER A 10 19.29 2.41 -0.72
N ASN A 11 19.25 3.52 -1.44
CA ASN A 11 18.65 3.63 -2.77
C ASN A 11 19.62 3.13 -3.85
N GLU A 12 20.05 1.88 -3.73
CA GLU A 12 21.01 1.22 -4.60
C GLU A 12 20.42 -0.02 -5.27
N ALA A 13 21.00 -0.38 -6.42
CA ALA A 13 20.60 -1.58 -7.13
C ALA A 13 20.75 -2.83 -6.24
N GLY A 14 19.66 -3.59 -6.14
CA GLY A 14 19.63 -4.86 -5.40
C GLY A 14 19.22 -4.75 -3.93
N ALA A 15 19.14 -3.55 -3.33
CA ALA A 15 18.66 -3.39 -1.96
C ALA A 15 17.24 -3.96 -1.79
N LEU A 16 16.31 -3.54 -2.66
CA LEU A 16 14.95 -4.09 -2.69
C LEU A 16 14.92 -5.61 -2.90
N ALA A 17 15.75 -6.13 -3.81
CA ALA A 17 15.79 -7.55 -4.13
C ALA A 17 16.22 -8.40 -2.92
N ARG A 18 17.15 -7.91 -2.11
CA ARG A 18 17.59 -8.57 -0.87
C ARG A 18 16.50 -8.54 0.19
N VAL A 19 15.79 -7.43 0.34
CA VAL A 19 14.60 -7.35 1.21
C VAL A 19 13.55 -8.37 0.76
N SER A 20 13.17 -8.40 -0.51
CA SER A 20 12.17 -9.36 -1.01
C SER A 20 12.61 -10.82 -0.88
N ALA A 21 13.91 -11.11 -1.09
CA ALA A 21 14.47 -12.44 -0.97
C ALA A 21 14.41 -12.98 0.47
N LEU A 22 14.57 -12.12 1.48
CA LEU A 22 14.41 -12.51 2.88
C LEU A 22 13.02 -13.06 3.18
N PHE A 23 11.98 -12.44 2.60
CA PHE A 23 10.60 -12.92 2.76
C PHE A 23 10.36 -14.23 2.02
N SER A 24 10.79 -14.32 0.75
CA SER A 24 10.55 -15.53 -0.06
C SER A 24 11.28 -16.76 0.49
N THR A 25 12.54 -16.62 0.92
CA THR A 25 13.34 -17.74 1.45
C THR A 25 12.80 -18.33 2.75
N ARG A 26 12.03 -17.55 3.53
CA ARG A 26 11.39 -18.01 4.77
C ARG A 26 9.90 -18.34 4.63
N GLY A 27 9.36 -18.22 3.42
CA GLY A 27 7.94 -18.46 3.16
C GLY A 27 7.02 -17.42 3.82
N TYR A 28 7.52 -16.21 4.08
CA TYR A 28 6.69 -15.11 4.57
C TYR A 28 5.93 -14.47 3.42
N ASN A 29 4.62 -14.31 3.59
CA ASN A 29 3.79 -13.68 2.57
C ASN A 29 3.92 -12.15 2.62
N ILE A 30 4.04 -11.50 1.46
CA ILE A 30 3.96 -10.05 1.33
C ILE A 30 2.56 -9.72 0.82
N GLU A 31 1.76 -9.01 1.62
CA GLU A 31 0.41 -8.56 1.24
C GLU A 31 0.48 -7.32 0.34
N SER A 32 1.35 -6.36 0.68
CA SER A 32 1.68 -5.24 -0.21
C SER A 32 3.08 -4.73 0.09
N LEU A 33 3.69 -4.10 -0.91
CA LEU A 33 5.00 -3.47 -0.81
C LEU A 33 5.02 -2.24 -1.71
N ASN A 34 5.41 -1.10 -1.15
CA ASN A 34 5.80 0.08 -1.92
C ASN A 34 7.19 0.52 -1.51
N VAL A 35 7.87 1.20 -2.44
CA VAL A 35 9.17 1.79 -2.23
C VAL A 35 9.29 3.04 -3.08
N ALA A 36 9.82 4.10 -2.49
CA ALA A 36 10.15 5.33 -3.19
C ALA A 36 11.29 6.06 -2.49
N PRO A 37 12.08 6.89 -3.21
CA PRO A 37 13.07 7.76 -2.60
C PRO A 37 12.46 8.69 -1.55
N THR A 38 13.22 9.00 -0.50
CA THR A 38 12.86 10.00 0.49
C THR A 38 13.32 11.40 0.05
N GLN A 39 13.24 12.40 0.93
CA GLN A 39 13.90 13.69 0.75
C GLN A 39 15.41 13.57 0.53
N ASN A 40 16.02 12.53 1.09
CA ASN A 40 17.38 12.13 0.79
C ASN A 40 17.35 11.12 -0.37
N PRO A 41 17.88 11.47 -1.56
CA PRO A 41 17.80 10.61 -2.74
C PRO A 41 18.60 9.31 -2.63
N ASP A 42 19.55 9.23 -1.70
CA ASP A 42 20.35 8.03 -1.43
C ASP A 42 19.61 7.05 -0.50
N ILE A 43 18.46 7.46 0.06
CA ILE A 43 17.65 6.64 0.95
C ILE A 43 16.23 6.50 0.38
N SER A 44 15.78 5.26 0.26
CA SER A 44 14.40 4.92 -0.08
C SER A 44 13.64 4.49 1.17
N ARG A 45 12.38 4.90 1.25
CA ARG A 45 11.43 4.38 2.24
C ARG A 45 10.63 3.27 1.60
N LEU A 46 10.64 2.11 2.25
CA LEU A 46 9.87 0.94 1.85
C LEU A 46 8.82 0.68 2.93
N THR A 47 7.55 0.58 2.53
CA THR A 47 6.47 0.15 3.42
C THR A 47 6.01 -1.25 2.99
N LEU A 48 6.05 -2.20 3.92
CA LEU A 48 5.71 -3.59 3.68
C LEU A 48 4.56 -4.00 4.60
N VAL A 49 3.52 -4.58 4.03
CA VAL A 49 2.43 -5.19 4.78
C VAL A 49 2.55 -6.70 4.71
N THR A 50 2.48 -7.36 5.86
CA THR A 50 2.53 -8.83 5.97
C THR A 50 1.60 -9.33 7.06
N ARG A 51 1.44 -10.66 7.17
CA ARG A 51 0.66 -11.31 8.22
C ARG A 51 1.51 -12.33 8.96
N GLY A 52 1.49 -12.26 10.29
CA GLY A 52 2.25 -13.17 11.15
C GLY A 52 1.79 -13.10 12.60
N SER A 53 2.43 -13.88 13.46
CA SER A 53 2.42 -13.66 14.90
C SER A 53 3.50 -12.63 15.27
N ASN A 54 3.36 -11.97 16.43
CA ASN A 54 4.35 -10.99 16.90
C ASN A 54 5.76 -11.57 16.92
N THR A 55 5.92 -12.84 17.33
CA THR A 55 7.21 -13.54 17.32
C THR A 55 7.81 -13.66 15.91
N VAL A 56 6.99 -13.92 14.88
CA VAL A 56 7.46 -13.99 13.49
C VAL A 56 7.87 -12.60 12.99
N ILE A 57 7.13 -11.55 13.37
CA ILE A 57 7.44 -10.17 12.96
C ILE A 57 8.70 -9.65 13.63
N GLU A 58 8.89 -9.94 14.92
CA GLU A 58 10.15 -9.68 15.62
C GLU A 58 11.32 -10.36 14.93
N GLN A 59 11.18 -11.64 14.54
CA GLN A 59 12.20 -12.35 13.77
C GLN A 59 12.46 -11.69 12.41
N ILE A 60 11.42 -11.26 11.70
CA ILE A 60 11.55 -10.53 10.43
C ILE A 60 12.36 -9.24 10.63
N ASN A 61 11.99 -8.41 11.60
CA ASN A 61 12.69 -7.16 11.91
C ASN A 61 14.17 -7.39 12.26
N GLN A 62 14.46 -8.38 13.11
CA GLN A 62 15.83 -8.74 13.47
C GLN A 62 16.67 -9.24 12.28
N GLN A 63 16.03 -9.76 11.24
CA GLN A 63 16.71 -10.27 10.06
C GLN A 63 16.88 -9.19 9.00
N LEU A 64 15.91 -8.27 8.89
CA LEU A 64 16.02 -7.07 8.07
C LEU A 64 17.18 -6.19 8.52
N LEU A 65 17.34 -5.99 9.83
CA LEU A 65 18.46 -5.24 10.43
C LEU A 65 19.85 -5.86 10.15
N LYS A 66 19.93 -7.11 9.68
CA LYS A 66 21.21 -7.74 9.29
C LYS A 66 21.59 -7.45 7.84
N LEU A 67 20.67 -6.92 7.04
CA LEU A 67 20.96 -6.52 5.68
C LEU A 67 21.73 -5.20 5.70
N VAL A 68 22.87 -5.16 5.01
CA VAL A 68 23.75 -3.98 4.98
C VAL A 68 23.04 -2.74 4.44
N ASP A 69 22.06 -2.93 3.55
CA ASP A 69 21.32 -1.81 2.95
C ASP A 69 20.22 -1.26 3.85
N VAL A 70 19.84 -1.97 4.93
CA VAL A 70 18.76 -1.54 5.80
C VAL A 70 19.34 -0.62 6.87
N VAL A 71 18.96 0.66 6.78
CA VAL A 71 19.41 1.72 7.69
C VAL A 71 18.56 1.76 8.96
N GLY A 72 17.28 1.40 8.86
CA GLY A 72 16.38 1.36 10.01
C GLY A 72 15.07 0.65 9.71
N THR A 73 14.42 0.15 10.75
CA THR A 73 13.10 -0.50 10.67
C THR A 73 12.20 -0.01 11.81
N ALA A 74 10.90 0.04 11.55
CA ALA A 74 9.88 0.26 12.56
C ALA A 74 8.63 -0.55 12.23
N ASP A 75 8.04 -1.19 13.24
CA ASP A 75 6.71 -1.80 13.12
C ASP A 75 5.66 -0.76 13.47
N MET A 76 5.00 -0.20 12.46
CA MET A 76 3.99 0.85 12.61
C MET A 76 2.70 0.33 13.25
N THR A 77 2.49 -0.99 13.27
CA THR A 77 1.25 -1.61 13.75
C THR A 77 0.97 -1.35 15.23
N MET A 78 2.03 -1.20 16.02
CA MET A 78 1.97 -1.06 17.47
C MET A 78 1.81 0.40 17.92
N ASP A 79 2.04 1.35 17.01
CA ASP A 79 2.06 2.78 17.28
C ASP A 79 0.87 3.50 16.62
N ASP A 80 0.56 4.70 17.10
CA ASP A 80 -0.40 5.58 16.43
C ASP A 80 0.20 6.04 15.09
N HIS A 81 -0.41 5.59 14.00
CA HIS A 81 0.05 5.86 12.66
C HIS A 81 -1.11 6.27 11.74
N ILE A 82 -0.75 6.89 10.64
CA ILE A 82 -1.63 7.16 9.51
C ILE A 82 -1.22 6.18 8.42
N GLU A 83 -2.14 5.30 8.01
CA GLU A 83 -1.98 4.51 6.78
C GLU A 83 -2.86 5.05 5.66
N ARG A 84 -2.34 5.04 4.43
CA ARG A 84 -3.08 5.37 3.22
C ARG A 84 -2.60 4.53 2.05
N GLU A 85 -3.52 4.27 1.13
CA GLU A 85 -3.29 3.59 -0.13
C GLU A 85 -4.06 4.32 -1.23
N LEU A 86 -3.46 4.38 -2.42
CA LEU A 86 -4.05 4.90 -3.63
C LEU A 86 -4.60 3.75 -4.48
N LEU A 87 -5.83 3.92 -4.96
CA LEU A 87 -6.48 3.06 -5.94
C LEU A 87 -6.73 3.84 -7.22
N LEU A 88 -6.38 3.23 -8.35
CA LEU A 88 -6.95 3.54 -9.66
C LEU A 88 -7.80 2.36 -10.11
N LEU A 89 -9.08 2.59 -10.33
CA LEU A 89 -10.03 1.57 -10.75
C LEU A 89 -10.63 1.95 -12.09
N LYS A 90 -10.62 1.01 -13.02
CA LYS A 90 -11.22 1.15 -14.35
C LYS A 90 -12.34 0.13 -14.50
N ALA A 91 -13.51 0.58 -14.94
CA ALA A 91 -14.70 -0.25 -15.11
C ALA A 91 -15.37 -0.02 -16.47
N CYS A 92 -16.04 -1.06 -16.96
CA CYS A 92 -16.93 -0.98 -18.11
C CYS A 92 -18.32 -0.60 -17.60
N VAL A 93 -18.85 0.52 -18.05
CA VAL A 93 -20.07 1.12 -17.51
C VAL A 93 -21.05 1.35 -18.63
N THR A 94 -22.22 0.73 -18.54
CA THR A 94 -23.32 0.99 -19.46
C THR A 94 -24.14 2.21 -19.00
N SER A 95 -24.93 2.79 -19.90
CA SER A 95 -25.72 4.00 -19.59
C SER A 95 -26.69 3.83 -18.42
N ASP A 96 -27.18 2.61 -18.17
CA ASP A 96 -28.04 2.25 -17.03
C ASP A 96 -27.27 2.05 -15.72
N GLN A 97 -25.94 1.90 -15.77
CA GLN A 97 -25.08 1.69 -14.60
C GLN A 97 -24.40 2.98 -14.11
N ILE A 98 -24.35 4.02 -14.96
CA ILE A 98 -23.54 5.22 -14.72
C ILE A 98 -23.93 5.97 -13.43
N ASP A 99 -25.22 6.07 -13.14
CA ASP A 99 -25.71 6.80 -11.96
C ASP A 99 -25.32 6.07 -10.67
N GLY A 100 -25.40 4.74 -10.64
CA GLY A 100 -25.02 3.94 -9.48
C GLY A 100 -23.52 3.97 -9.19
N ILE A 101 -22.68 4.17 -10.22
CA ILE A 101 -21.24 4.36 -10.03
C ILE A 101 -20.93 5.78 -9.57
N ARG A 102 -21.61 6.79 -10.11
CA ARG A 102 -21.45 8.18 -9.65
C ARG A 102 -21.84 8.33 -8.18
N GLU A 103 -22.94 7.70 -7.77
CA GLU A 103 -23.33 7.61 -6.36
C GLU A 103 -22.22 6.95 -5.52
N ALA A 104 -21.67 5.81 -5.97
CA ALA A 104 -20.57 5.16 -5.26
C ALA A 104 -19.30 6.04 -5.20
N VAL A 105 -19.01 6.82 -6.24
CA VAL A 105 -17.89 7.76 -6.25
C VAL A 105 -18.10 8.86 -5.22
N ASP A 106 -19.30 9.44 -5.17
CA ASP A 106 -19.64 10.52 -4.24
C ASP A 106 -19.65 10.01 -2.78
N ASP A 107 -20.27 8.86 -2.52
CA ASP A 107 -20.35 8.22 -1.19
C ASP A 107 -18.96 7.92 -0.61
N PHE A 108 -18.02 7.50 -1.46
CA PHE A 108 -16.67 7.16 -1.03
C PHE A 108 -15.68 8.33 -1.12
N GLY A 109 -16.13 9.49 -1.59
CA GLY A 109 -15.23 10.63 -1.86
C GLY A 109 -14.13 10.30 -2.88
N ALA A 110 -14.42 9.39 -3.81
CA ALA A 110 -13.54 9.08 -4.93
C ALA A 110 -13.58 10.22 -5.96
N ARG A 111 -12.66 10.18 -6.92
CA ARG A 111 -12.56 11.18 -8.00
C ARG A 111 -12.65 10.49 -9.35
N VAL A 112 -13.50 11.01 -10.23
CA VAL A 112 -13.53 10.59 -11.63
C VAL A 112 -12.33 11.17 -12.38
N LEU A 113 -11.56 10.31 -13.03
CA LEU A 113 -10.41 10.71 -13.87
C LEU A 113 -10.73 10.64 -15.37
N ASP A 114 -11.61 9.73 -15.78
CA ASP A 114 -12.01 9.51 -17.17
C ASP A 114 -13.44 8.92 -17.19
N ASP A 115 -14.37 9.52 -17.92
CA ASP A 115 -15.78 9.10 -17.98
C ASP A 115 -16.25 8.78 -19.41
N ARG A 116 -15.30 8.45 -20.30
CA ARG A 116 -15.62 8.12 -21.69
C ARG A 116 -16.47 6.83 -21.80
N PRO A 117 -17.28 6.69 -22.87
CA PRO A 117 -18.20 5.57 -23.04
C PRO A 117 -17.53 4.19 -23.03
N GLU A 118 -16.26 4.11 -23.43
CA GLU A 118 -15.52 2.85 -23.48
C GLU A 118 -15.10 2.36 -22.09
N ALA A 119 -14.84 3.28 -21.15
CA ALA A 119 -14.43 2.96 -19.80
C ALA A 119 -14.50 4.15 -18.84
N PHE A 120 -14.95 3.87 -17.62
CA PHE A 120 -14.97 4.81 -16.52
C PHE A 120 -13.79 4.54 -15.58
N THR A 121 -12.96 5.55 -15.34
CA THR A 121 -11.76 5.45 -14.48
C THR A 121 -11.91 6.39 -13.29
N VAL A 122 -11.68 5.85 -12.10
CA VAL A 122 -11.78 6.57 -10.83
C VAL A 122 -10.52 6.38 -10.00
N GLU A 123 -10.26 7.36 -9.15
CA GLU A 123 -9.21 7.37 -8.16
C GLU A 123 -9.82 7.43 -6.75
N LEU A 124 -9.27 6.66 -5.81
CA LEU A 124 -9.65 6.74 -4.40
C LEU A 124 -8.40 6.64 -3.53
N THR A 125 -8.35 7.44 -2.47
CA THR A 125 -7.31 7.32 -1.42
C THR A 125 -7.97 7.00 -0.08
N GLY A 126 -7.49 5.98 0.60
CA GLY A 126 -8.05 5.55 1.89
C GLY A 126 -7.19 4.52 2.60
N ILE A 127 -7.67 4.01 3.74
CA ILE A 127 -7.07 2.81 4.36
C ILE A 127 -7.38 1.58 3.50
N SER A 128 -6.55 0.53 3.56
CA SER A 128 -6.68 -0.62 2.66
C SER A 128 -8.03 -1.35 2.74
N GLU A 129 -8.69 -1.31 3.90
CA GLU A 129 -10.04 -1.85 4.11
C GLU A 129 -11.10 -1.04 3.38
N TYR A 130 -11.11 0.29 3.57
CA TYR A 130 -12.03 1.22 2.89
C TYR A 130 -11.89 1.18 1.36
N VAL A 131 -10.65 1.10 0.86
CA VAL A 131 -10.37 0.89 -0.56
C VAL A 131 -10.96 -0.44 -1.04
N GLY A 132 -10.85 -1.50 -0.22
CA GLY A 132 -11.45 -2.81 -0.52
C GLY A 132 -12.97 -2.79 -0.58
N GLU A 133 -13.62 -2.02 0.30
CA GLU A 133 -15.07 -1.82 0.29
C GLU A 133 -15.54 -1.10 -0.97
N PHE A 134 -14.83 -0.06 -1.40
CA PHE A 134 -15.13 0.65 -2.64
C PHE A 134 -15.04 -0.26 -3.87
N ILE A 135 -13.97 -1.07 -3.97
CA ILE A 135 -13.81 -2.03 -5.07
C ILE A 135 -15.02 -2.97 -5.14
N LYS A 136 -15.46 -3.53 -4.01
CA LYS A 136 -16.65 -4.40 -3.94
C LYS A 136 -17.94 -3.66 -4.32
N ARG A 137 -18.10 -2.40 -3.90
CA ARG A 137 -19.27 -1.58 -4.21
C ARG A 137 -19.39 -1.26 -5.70
N VAL A 138 -18.27 -1.07 -6.39
CA VAL A 138 -18.25 -0.85 -7.85
C VAL A 138 -18.44 -2.18 -8.59
N GLU A 139 -17.78 -3.25 -8.15
CA GLU A 139 -17.89 -4.60 -8.73
C GLU A 139 -19.31 -5.16 -8.70
N SER A 140 -20.12 -4.80 -7.69
CA SER A 140 -21.52 -5.25 -7.60
C SER A 140 -22.43 -4.61 -8.66
N GLY A 141 -22.06 -3.45 -9.22
CA GLY A 141 -22.85 -2.71 -10.19
C GLY A 141 -22.36 -2.84 -11.64
N CYS A 142 -21.08 -3.13 -11.84
CA CYS A 142 -20.47 -3.14 -13.17
C CYS A 142 -19.24 -4.05 -13.27
N LYS A 143 -18.79 -4.33 -14.49
CA LYS A 143 -17.61 -5.16 -14.72
C LYS A 143 -16.34 -4.34 -14.55
N LEU A 144 -15.47 -4.74 -13.62
CA LEU A 144 -14.14 -4.17 -13.48
C LEU A 144 -13.25 -4.57 -14.67
N ILE A 145 -12.53 -3.59 -15.23
CA ILE A 145 -11.52 -3.76 -16.26
C ILE A 145 -10.13 -3.86 -15.63
N SER A 146 -9.83 -2.99 -14.66
CA SER A 146 -8.53 -2.95 -13.99
C SER A 146 -8.65 -2.39 -12.58
N VAL A 147 -7.84 -2.94 -11.67
CA VAL A 147 -7.69 -2.50 -10.29
C VAL A 147 -6.20 -2.35 -10.03
N VAL A 148 -5.74 -1.12 -9.86
CA VAL A 148 -4.33 -0.79 -9.61
C VAL A 148 -4.22 -0.18 -8.23
N ARG A 149 -3.42 -0.79 -7.37
CA ARG A 149 -3.29 -0.47 -5.95
C ARG A 149 -1.85 -0.14 -5.64
N SER A 150 -1.60 0.95 -4.92
CA SER A 150 -0.24 1.35 -4.52
C SER A 150 0.34 0.47 -3.40
N GLY A 151 -0.49 -0.28 -2.69
CA GLY A 151 -0.15 -0.82 -1.38
C GLY A 151 -0.15 0.27 -0.30
N ALA A 152 -0.15 -0.16 0.97
CA ALA A 152 -0.27 0.77 2.09
C ALA A 152 1.04 1.53 2.33
N MET A 153 0.97 2.85 2.39
CA MET A 153 2.01 3.73 2.91
C MET A 153 1.64 4.11 4.34
N ALA A 154 2.64 4.21 5.22
CA ALA A 154 2.41 4.57 6.61
C ALA A 154 3.42 5.58 7.16
N VAL A 155 2.95 6.44 8.05
CA VAL A 155 3.76 7.38 8.84
C VAL A 155 3.23 7.46 10.26
N SER A 156 4.10 7.60 11.25
CA SER A 156 3.67 7.81 12.64
C SER A 156 2.97 9.15 12.80
N ARG A 157 2.03 9.22 13.74
CA ARG A 157 1.41 10.49 14.12
C ARG A 157 2.30 11.21 15.13
N GLY A 158 2.49 12.52 14.93
CA GLY A 158 3.33 13.32 15.82
C GLY A 158 4.81 13.10 15.53
N GLU A 159 5.57 12.62 16.52
CA GLU A 159 7.01 12.42 16.41
C GLU A 159 7.33 11.25 15.45
N ALA A 160 8.38 11.42 14.64
CA ALA A 160 8.74 10.43 13.61
C ALA A 160 9.44 9.22 14.25
N LEU A 161 8.83 8.04 14.17
CA LEU A 161 9.45 6.77 14.62
C LEU A 161 10.68 6.41 13.79
N LEU A 162 10.68 6.80 12.51
CA LEU A 162 11.82 6.73 11.61
C LEU A 162 12.10 8.13 11.09
N GLY A 163 13.05 8.80 11.75
CA GLY A 163 13.55 10.11 11.36
C GLY A 163 14.09 10.09 9.94
N GLY A 164 13.77 11.13 9.17
CA GLY A 164 14.37 11.37 7.87
C GLY A 164 15.85 11.68 8.04
N LEU A 165 16.71 10.76 7.62
CA LEU A 165 18.07 11.10 7.20
C LEU A 165 18.03 11.81 5.83
#